data_AF-A0A7C2WFH1-F1
#
_entry.id   AF-A0A7C2WFH1-F1
#
_cell.length_a   1.000
_cell.length_b   1.000
_cell.length_c   1.000
_cell.angle_alpha   90.00
_cell.angle_beta   90.00
_cell.angle_gamma   90.00
#
_symmetry.space_group_name_H-M   'P 1'
#
loop_
_entity.id
_entity.type
_entity.pdbx_description
1 polymer ?
#
loop_
_entity_poly.entity_id
_entity_poly.type
_entity_poly.pdbx_seq_one_letter_code
_entity_poly.pdbx_strand_id
1 'polypeptide(L)'
;MAEPLIHFTVPFAFFTALGVKPKRSLLLSLLALTPDLDVLFHIHRSVTHSLIVLLLVVAPLLALTWRRKPYRNLVILAFMAVASHLLLDLSGYTPILYPLLPDSFRIAFSCNMHYGSSPALSFNVLVESIPTVFIPFDSLDAPLFTSEGFLVSLALLSPAFYKMLKEFLAERSH
;
A
#
# COMPACT_ATOMS: atom_id res chain seq x y z
N MET A 1 7.79 6.56 7.94
CA MET A 1 6.67 7.11 8.72
C MET A 1 5.51 6.18 8.49
N ALA A 2 4.72 5.86 9.52
CA ALA A 2 3.53 5.06 9.34
C ALA A 2 2.45 5.94 8.70
N GLU A 3 1.94 5.56 7.53
CA GLU A 3 0.76 6.20 6.92
C GLU A 3 -0.40 5.21 6.73
N PRO A 4 -0.95 4.59 7.80
CA PRO A 4 -2.04 3.62 7.68
C PRO A 4 -3.23 4.09 6.84
N LEU A 5 -3.55 5.39 6.87
CA LEU A 5 -4.67 5.91 6.08
C LEU A 5 -4.43 5.74 4.57
N ILE A 6 -3.25 6.09 4.05
CA ILE A 6 -2.97 5.97 2.62
C ILE A 6 -2.82 4.50 2.20
N HIS A 7 -2.23 3.69 3.07
CA HIS A 7 -2.11 2.23 2.90
C HIS A 7 -3.47 1.54 2.82
N PHE A 8 -4.50 2.10 3.46
CA PHE A 8 -5.88 1.66 3.31
C PHE A 8 -6.56 2.24 2.07
N THR A 9 -6.48 3.56 1.85
CA THR A 9 -7.29 4.24 0.83
C THR A 9 -6.87 3.90 -0.59
N VAL A 10 -5.57 3.73 -0.85
CA VAL A 10 -5.05 3.37 -2.17
C VAL A 10 -5.61 2.04 -2.67
N PRO A 11 -5.48 0.90 -1.96
CA PRO A 11 -6.07 -0.35 -2.39
C PRO A 11 -7.61 -0.28 -2.43
N PHE A 12 -8.26 0.45 -1.52
CA PHE A 12 -9.72 0.58 -1.53
C PHE A 12 -10.22 1.26 -2.80
N ALA A 13 -9.65 2.42 -3.14
CA ALA A 13 -9.97 3.17 -4.33
C ALA A 13 -9.64 2.38 -5.59
N PHE A 14 -8.48 1.73 -5.63
CA PHE A 14 -8.06 0.90 -6.75
C PHE A 14 -9.02 -0.26 -7.01
N PHE A 15 -9.37 -1.05 -5.98
CA PHE A 15 -10.28 -2.19 -6.15
C PHE A 15 -11.71 -1.77 -6.48
N THR A 16 -12.22 -0.71 -5.87
CA THR A 16 -13.55 -0.19 -6.21
C THR A 16 -13.60 0.35 -7.65
N ALA A 17 -12.53 0.99 -8.14
CA ALA A 17 -12.39 1.42 -9.53
C ALA A 17 -12.37 0.23 -10.51
N LEU A 18 -11.74 -0.89 -10.13
CA LEU A 18 -11.76 -2.14 -10.89
C LEU A 18 -13.08 -2.92 -10.83
N GLY A 19 -14.11 -2.38 -10.16
CA GLY A 19 -15.42 -3.01 -10.06
C GLY A 19 -15.50 -4.14 -9.01
N VAL A 20 -14.50 -4.27 -8.12
CA VAL A 20 -14.62 -5.14 -6.95
C VAL A 20 -15.70 -4.59 -6.03
N LYS A 21 -16.60 -5.47 -5.56
CA LYS A 21 -17.71 -5.08 -4.67
C LYS A 21 -17.18 -4.31 -3.45
N PRO A 22 -17.77 -3.17 -3.04
CA PRO A 22 -17.27 -2.34 -1.95
C PRO A 22 -16.96 -3.10 -0.65
N LYS A 23 -17.81 -4.05 -0.25
CA LYS A 23 -17.58 -4.93 0.91
C LYS A 23 -16.28 -5.75 0.80
N ARG A 24 -15.97 -6.26 -0.39
CA ARG A 24 -14.73 -7.00 -0.64
C ARG A 24 -13.53 -6.07 -0.69
N SER A 25 -13.66 -4.92 -1.35
CA SER A 25 -12.62 -3.89 -1.38
C SER A 25 -12.25 -3.43 0.03
N LEU A 26 -13.23 -3.22 0.90
CA LEU A 26 -13.02 -2.89 2.31
C LEU A 26 -12.16 -3.95 3.02
N LEU A 27 -12.53 -5.23 2.93
CA LEU A 27 -11.78 -6.32 3.56
C LEU A 27 -10.35 -6.45 3.02
N LEU A 28 -10.17 -6.31 1.70
CA LEU A 28 -8.84 -6.33 1.08
C LEU A 28 -7.99 -5.14 1.51
N SER A 29 -8.60 -3.97 1.71
CA SER A 29 -7.89 -2.76 2.15
C SER A 29 -7.53 -2.79 3.62
N LEU A 30 -8.35 -3.43 4.46
CA LEU A 30 -7.96 -3.76 5.84
C LEU A 30 -6.80 -4.76 5.87
N LEU A 31 -6.81 -5.75 4.97
CA LEU A 31 -5.70 -6.69 4.85
C LEU A 31 -4.39 -5.99 4.44
N ALA A 32 -4.46 -4.92 3.64
CA ALA A 32 -3.30 -4.15 3.24
C ALA A 32 -2.54 -3.56 4.45
N LEU A 33 -3.23 -3.28 5.57
CA LEU A 33 -2.63 -2.75 6.80
C LEU A 33 -1.86 -3.78 7.63
N THR A 34 -1.87 -5.05 7.24
CA THR A 34 -1.21 -6.11 8.01
C THR A 34 0.29 -5.89 8.25
N PRO A 35 1.09 -5.28 7.35
CA PRO A 35 2.49 -5.02 7.64
C PRO A 35 2.69 -4.07 8.82
N ASP A 36 1.87 -3.01 8.93
CA ASP A 36 1.92 -2.00 10.01
C ASP A 36 1.52 -2.55 11.38
N LEU A 37 0.92 -3.74 11.46
CA LEU A 37 0.65 -4.40 12.73
C LEU A 37 1.94 -4.81 13.46
N ASP A 38 3.10 -4.71 12.81
CA ASP A 38 4.39 -4.91 13.46
C ASP A 38 4.67 -3.93 14.60
N VAL A 39 4.05 -2.74 14.56
CA VAL A 39 4.07 -1.74 15.64
C VAL A 39 3.59 -2.32 16.98
N LEU A 40 2.66 -3.30 16.97
CA LEU A 40 2.20 -3.99 18.18
C LEU A 40 3.29 -4.85 18.84
N PHE A 41 4.34 -5.21 18.08
CA PHE A 41 5.53 -5.88 18.55
C PHE A 41 6.69 -4.93 18.83
N HIS A 42 6.40 -3.63 18.97
CA HIS A 42 7.37 -2.58 19.29
C HIS A 42 8.47 -2.41 18.23
N ILE A 43 8.21 -2.80 16.98
CA ILE A 43 9.12 -2.63 15.84
C ILE A 43 8.30 -2.05 14.69
N HIS A 44 8.83 -1.05 14.00
CA HIS A 44 8.21 -0.53 12.78
C HIS A 44 9.12 -0.86 11.59
N ARG A 45 8.53 -1.29 10.46
CA ARG A 45 9.25 -1.74 9.26
C ARG A 45 10.12 -2.97 9.50
N SER A 46 9.50 -3.96 10.13
CA SER A 46 10.06 -5.28 10.40
C SER A 46 10.08 -6.18 9.15
N VAL A 47 10.29 -7.49 9.36
CA VAL A 47 10.18 -8.52 8.32
C VAL A 47 8.81 -8.56 7.62
N THR A 48 7.77 -7.99 8.22
CA THR A 48 6.43 -7.88 7.60
C THR A 48 6.43 -6.99 6.36
N HIS A 49 7.42 -6.10 6.22
CA HIS A 49 7.58 -5.19 5.10
C HIS A 49 8.46 -5.76 3.97
N SER A 50 8.68 -7.08 3.97
CA SER A 50 9.42 -7.77 2.93
C SER A 50 8.50 -8.38 1.87
N LEU A 51 8.79 -8.09 0.61
CA LEU A 51 8.14 -8.75 -0.53
C LEU A 51 8.51 -10.23 -0.57
N ILE A 52 9.72 -10.61 -0.16
CA ILE A 52 10.16 -12.01 -0.14
C ILE A 52 9.32 -12.80 0.86
N VAL A 53 9.13 -12.26 2.07
CA VAL A 53 8.30 -12.90 3.11
C VAL A 53 6.84 -12.98 2.64
N LEU A 54 6.32 -11.92 2.03
CA LEU A 54 4.98 -11.94 1.43
C LEU A 54 4.85 -13.04 0.36
N LEU A 55 5.82 -13.18 -0.54
CA LEU A 55 5.83 -14.21 -1.57
C LEU A 55 5.91 -15.63 -0.99
N LEU A 56 6.64 -15.84 0.10
CA LEU A 56 6.68 -17.13 0.81
C LEU A 56 5.31 -17.55 1.36
N VAL A 57 4.46 -16.58 1.74
CA VAL A 57 3.09 -16.84 2.17
C VAL A 57 2.15 -17.00 0.97
N VAL A 58 2.28 -16.14 -0.03
CA VAL A 58 1.34 -16.10 -1.17
C VAL A 58 1.56 -17.26 -2.15
N ALA A 59 2.80 -17.67 -2.41
CA ALA A 59 3.12 -18.76 -3.33
C ALA A 59 2.40 -20.09 -2.99
N PRO A 60 2.46 -20.61 -1.75
CA PRO A 60 1.73 -21.84 -1.41
C PRO A 60 0.21 -21.65 -1.49
N LEU A 61 -0.33 -20.50 -1.06
CA LEU A 61 -1.76 -20.21 -1.18
C LEU A 61 -2.20 -20.18 -2.66
N LEU A 62 -1.39 -19.61 -3.54
CA LEU A 62 -1.67 -19.56 -4.97
C LEU A 62 -1.58 -20.95 -5.60
N ALA A 63 -0.61 -21.78 -5.19
CA ALA A 63 -0.50 -23.17 -5.64
C ALA A 63 -1.72 -24.00 -5.22
N LEU A 64 -2.15 -23.90 -3.96
CA LEU A 64 -3.34 -24.60 -3.42
C LEU A 64 -4.62 -24.17 -4.12
N THR A 65 -4.75 -22.89 -4.47
CA THR A 65 -5.95 -22.33 -5.09
C THR A 65 -5.91 -22.32 -6.61
N TRP A 66 -4.82 -22.77 -7.24
CA TRP A 66 -4.54 -22.60 -8.67
C TRP A 66 -5.68 -23.04 -9.60
N ARG A 67 -6.29 -24.19 -9.29
CA ARG A 67 -7.40 -24.78 -10.08
C ARG A 67 -8.78 -24.23 -9.71
N ARG A 68 -8.89 -23.42 -8.65
CA ARG A 68 -10.15 -22.89 -8.14
C ARG A 68 -10.21 -21.37 -8.35
N LYS A 69 -10.66 -20.96 -9.55
CA LYS A 69 -10.75 -19.54 -9.98
C LYS A 69 -11.17 -18.54 -8.89
N PRO A 70 -12.28 -18.72 -8.14
CA PRO A 70 -12.70 -17.73 -7.15
C PRO A 70 -11.68 -17.54 -6.02
N TYR A 71 -11.09 -18.61 -5.51
CA TYR A 71 -10.08 -18.53 -4.44
C TYR A 71 -8.75 -18.00 -4.98
N ARG A 72 -8.34 -18.43 -6.19
CA ARG A 72 -7.15 -17.89 -6.86
C ARG A 72 -7.22 -16.37 -7.02
N ASN A 73 -8.37 -15.88 -7.49
CA ASN A 73 -8.58 -14.44 -7.65
C ASN A 73 -8.54 -13.71 -6.32
N LEU A 74 -9.08 -14.30 -5.24
CA LEU A 74 -8.99 -13.72 -3.90
C LEU A 74 -7.54 -13.63 -3.41
N VAL A 75 -6.73 -14.68 -3.60
CA VAL A 75 -5.31 -14.68 -3.24
C VAL A 75 -4.54 -13.61 -4.03
N ILE A 76 -4.81 -13.47 -5.33
CA ILE A 76 -4.19 -12.43 -6.16
C ILE A 76 -4.59 -11.03 -5.67
N LEU A 77 -5.87 -10.79 -5.40
CA LEU A 77 -6.33 -9.49 -4.90
C LEU A 77 -5.72 -9.17 -3.52
N ALA A 78 -5.63 -10.16 -2.64
CA ALA A 78 -4.98 -10.04 -1.34
C ALA A 78 -3.49 -9.70 -1.47
N PHE A 79 -2.78 -10.39 -2.36
CA PHE A 79 -1.38 -10.08 -2.68
C PHE A 79 -1.24 -8.65 -3.20
N MET A 80 -2.07 -8.23 -4.16
CA MET A 80 -2.03 -6.87 -4.71
C MET A 80 -2.28 -5.81 -3.62
N ALA A 81 -3.16 -6.09 -2.67
CA ALA A 81 -3.46 -5.18 -1.56
C ALA A 81 -2.22 -4.97 -0.68
N VAL A 82 -1.61 -6.06 -0.20
CA VAL A 82 -0.42 -5.98 0.66
C VAL A 82 0.80 -5.49 -0.13
N ALA A 83 0.96 -5.88 -1.39
CA ALA A 83 2.03 -5.38 -2.24
C ALA A 83 1.93 -3.87 -2.48
N SER A 84 0.72 -3.30 -2.59
CA SER A 84 0.56 -1.84 -2.69
C SER A 84 1.06 -1.12 -1.45
N HIS A 85 0.88 -1.69 -0.25
CA HIS A 85 1.47 -1.17 0.98
C HIS A 85 2.99 -1.12 0.87
N LEU A 86 3.62 -2.25 0.51
CA LEU A 86 5.08 -2.33 0.39
C LEU A 86 5.64 -1.33 -0.63
N LEU A 87 4.92 -1.11 -1.73
CA LEU A 87 5.31 -0.13 -2.75
C LEU A 87 5.22 1.32 -2.25
N LEU A 88 4.17 1.68 -1.50
CA LEU A 88 4.02 3.01 -0.93
C LEU A 88 5.12 3.30 0.10
N ASP A 89 5.49 2.28 0.88
CA ASP A 89 6.53 2.38 1.89
C ASP A 89 7.93 2.57 1.34
N LEU A 90 8.18 2.33 0.04
CA LEU A 90 9.45 2.65 -0.64
C LEU A 90 9.73 4.16 -0.70
N SER A 91 8.77 5.01 -0.35
CA SER A 91 9.02 6.44 -0.08
C SER A 91 9.97 6.66 1.11
N GLY A 92 10.10 5.69 2.02
CA GLY A 92 11.14 5.61 3.04
C GLY A 92 11.96 4.33 2.93
N TYR A 93 12.94 4.15 3.81
CA TYR A 93 13.74 2.93 3.86
C TYR A 93 12.91 1.74 4.32
N THR A 94 12.80 0.73 3.46
CA THR A 94 11.93 -0.43 3.66
C THR A 94 12.69 -1.72 3.31
N PRO A 95 12.65 -2.77 4.16
CA PRO A 95 13.39 -4.01 3.96
C PRO A 95 12.72 -4.92 2.91
N ILE A 96 12.41 -4.38 1.73
CA ILE A 96 11.58 -5.04 0.71
C ILE A 96 12.17 -6.35 0.18
N LEU A 97 13.51 -6.47 0.20
CA LEU A 97 14.23 -7.66 -0.27
C LEU A 97 14.78 -8.54 0.86
N TYR A 98 14.51 -8.21 2.14
CA TYR A 98 14.95 -9.03 3.27
C TYR A 98 14.27 -10.41 3.27
N PRO A 99 14.93 -11.52 3.63
CA PRO A 99 16.32 -11.66 4.05
C PRO A 99 17.30 -11.92 2.90
N LEU A 100 16.88 -11.83 1.64
CA LEU A 100 17.78 -12.08 0.50
C LEU A 100 18.88 -11.02 0.41
N LEU A 101 18.54 -9.77 0.70
CA LEU A 101 19.51 -8.69 0.87
C LEU A 101 19.44 -8.13 2.30
N PRO A 102 20.58 -7.74 2.88
CA PRO A 102 20.63 -7.17 4.22
C PRO A 102 20.19 -5.70 4.25
N ASP A 103 19.94 -5.07 3.11
CA ASP A 103 19.66 -3.63 3.03
C ASP A 103 18.17 -3.32 2.91
N SER A 104 17.79 -2.17 3.46
CA SER A 104 16.51 -1.51 3.28
C SER A 104 16.62 -0.46 2.19
N PHE A 105 15.63 -0.41 1.30
CA PHE A 105 15.67 0.41 0.11
C PHE A 105 14.66 1.55 0.18
N ARG A 106 15.03 2.69 -0.40
CA ARG A 106 14.15 3.84 -0.63
C ARG A 106 14.23 4.23 -2.10
N ILE A 107 13.10 4.60 -2.70
CA ILE A 107 13.02 5.14 -4.05
C ILE A 107 12.56 6.59 -3.95
N ALA A 108 13.41 7.51 -4.37
CA ALA A 108 13.07 8.92 -4.52
C ALA A 108 12.87 9.23 -6.02
N PHE A 109 11.68 9.69 -6.37
CA PHE A 109 11.35 10.15 -7.71
C PHE A 109 11.16 11.67 -7.71
N SER A 110 11.78 12.36 -8.66
CA SER A 110 11.61 13.79 -8.86
C SER A 110 11.41 14.13 -10.33
N CYS A 111 10.54 15.09 -10.58
CA CYS A 111 10.28 15.67 -11.88
C CYS A 111 10.40 17.19 -11.74
N ASN A 112 11.46 17.78 -12.29
CA ASN A 112 11.70 19.22 -12.22
C ASN A 112 11.45 19.84 -13.58
N MET A 113 10.64 20.91 -13.59
CA MET A 113 10.38 21.74 -14.76
C MET A 113 11.21 23.02 -14.67
N HIS A 114 12.06 23.25 -15.66
CA HIS A 114 12.71 24.53 -15.85
C HIS A 114 11.76 25.47 -16.60
N TYR A 115 11.35 26.55 -15.93
CA TYR A 115 10.56 27.62 -16.53
C TYR A 115 11.50 28.72 -17.03
N GLY A 116 11.69 28.78 -18.35
CA GLY A 116 12.56 29.75 -19.00
C GLY A 116 12.21 29.91 -20.48
N SER A 117 13.02 30.64 -21.23
CA SER A 117 12.85 30.83 -22.69
C SER A 117 12.87 29.51 -23.48
N SER A 118 13.48 28.48 -22.90
CA SER A 118 13.40 27.11 -23.38
C SER A 118 12.90 26.23 -22.23
N PRO A 119 11.60 25.88 -22.19
CA PRO A 119 11.08 25.01 -21.17
C PRO A 119 11.74 23.63 -21.29
N ALA A 120 12.20 23.09 -20.18
CA ALA A 120 12.84 21.78 -20.12
C ALA A 120 12.32 21.00 -18.91
N LEU A 121 12.16 19.70 -19.09
CA LEU A 121 11.66 18.82 -18.05
C LEU A 121 12.71 17.75 -17.77
N SER A 122 13.00 17.53 -16.49
CA SER A 122 14.05 16.61 -16.04
C SER A 122 13.47 15.63 -15.03
N PHE A 123 13.71 14.34 -15.28
CA PHE A 123 13.29 13.26 -14.40
C PHE A 123 14.50 12.65 -13.73
N ASN A 124 14.43 12.43 -12.42
CA ASN A 124 15.46 11.69 -11.70
C ASN A 124 14.79 10.62 -10.82
N VAL A 125 15.30 9.39 -10.92
CA VAL A 125 14.99 8.28 -10.03
C VAL A 125 16.25 7.97 -9.27
N LEU A 126 16.20 8.08 -7.94
CA LEU A 126 17.28 7.70 -7.06
C LEU A 126 16.84 6.50 -6.22
N VAL A 127 17.67 5.46 -6.19
CA VAL A 127 17.48 4.30 -5.31
C VAL A 127 18.58 4.35 -4.27
N GLU A 128 18.19 4.51 -3.01
CA GLU A 128 19.09 4.58 -1.86
C GLU A 128 18.94 3.32 -1.03
N SER A 129 20.02 2.90 -0.37
CA SER A 129 20.00 1.76 0.53
C SER A 129 20.73 2.07 1.83
N ILE A 130 20.24 1.48 2.92
CA ILE A 130 20.90 1.46 4.23
C ILE A 130 20.85 0.04 4.78
N PRO A 131 21.80 -0.37 5.65
CA PRO A 131 21.70 -1.65 6.34
C PRO A 131 20.37 -1.78 7.10
N THR A 132 19.69 -2.92 6.94
CA THR A 132 18.45 -3.20 7.68
C THR A 132 18.78 -3.49 9.13
N VAL A 133 18.23 -2.67 10.02
CA VAL A 133 18.29 -2.88 11.46
C VAL A 133 16.87 -2.75 12.01
N PHE A 134 16.36 -3.81 12.63
CA PHE A 134 15.08 -3.77 13.32
C PHE A 134 15.32 -3.19 14.71
N ILE A 135 14.90 -1.94 14.91
CA ILE A 135 15.09 -1.19 16.14
C ILE A 135 13.80 -1.27 16.95
N PRO A 136 13.81 -1.91 18.14
CA PRO A 136 12.67 -1.87 19.04
C PRO A 136 12.47 -0.47 19.62
N PHE A 137 11.23 -0.10 19.93
CA PHE A 137 10.88 1.16 20.59
C PHE A 137 10.02 0.95 21.84
N ASP A 138 10.17 1.80 22.85
CA ASP A 138 9.32 1.77 24.05
C ASP A 138 8.02 2.57 23.84
N SER A 139 8.10 3.64 23.04
CA SER A 139 6.97 4.45 22.59
C SER A 139 7.16 4.87 21.13
N LEU A 140 6.04 5.00 20.41
CA LEU A 140 6.03 5.48 19.04
C LEU A 140 5.07 6.67 18.93
N ASP A 141 5.64 7.87 19.02
CA ASP A 141 4.92 9.10 18.75
C ASP A 141 4.98 9.40 17.24
N ALA A 142 4.05 8.81 16.49
CA ALA A 142 3.93 9.01 15.06
C ALA A 142 2.49 9.37 14.66
N PRO A 143 2.29 10.33 13.74
CA PRO A 143 0.95 10.64 13.24
C PRO A 143 0.40 9.44 12.45
N LEU A 144 -0.89 9.16 12.58
CA LEU A 144 -1.57 8.12 11.79
C LEU A 144 -1.72 8.49 10.30
N PHE A 145 -1.61 9.78 9.99
CA PHE A 145 -1.62 10.32 8.65
C PHE A 145 -1.01 11.72 8.64
N THR A 146 -0.35 12.06 7.53
CA THR A 146 0.10 13.42 7.22
C THR A 146 -1.03 14.24 6.59
N SER A 147 -0.85 15.56 6.51
CA SER A 147 -1.80 16.44 5.83
C SER A 147 -1.97 16.05 4.37
N GLU A 148 -0.85 15.77 3.70
CA GLU A 148 -0.78 15.30 2.32
C GLU A 148 -1.48 13.94 2.17
N GLY A 149 -1.13 12.97 3.02
CA GLY A 149 -1.74 11.64 3.01
C GLY A 149 -3.27 11.70 3.23
N PHE A 150 -3.74 12.59 4.11
CA PHE A 150 -5.17 12.83 4.33
C PHE A 150 -5.87 13.41 3.09
N LEU A 151 -5.30 14.45 2.47
CA LEU A 151 -5.88 15.09 1.28
C LEU A 151 -5.93 14.13 0.09
N VAL A 152 -4.87 13.36 -0.14
CA VAL A 152 -4.83 12.31 -1.18
C VAL A 152 -5.88 11.25 -0.90
N SER A 153 -5.99 10.79 0.35
CA SER A 153 -7.00 9.81 0.77
C SER A 153 -8.42 10.31 0.53
N LEU A 154 -8.71 11.58 0.87
CA LEU A 154 -10.00 12.19 0.61
C LEU A 154 -10.32 12.25 -0.89
N ALA A 155 -9.35 12.66 -1.71
CA ALA A 155 -9.51 12.71 -3.16
C ALA A 155 -9.80 11.33 -3.76
N LEU A 156 -9.08 10.30 -3.33
CA LEU A 156 -9.25 8.91 -3.81
C LEU A 156 -10.56 8.28 -3.37
N LEU A 157 -11.04 8.58 -2.17
CA LEU A 157 -12.30 8.04 -1.65
C LEU A 157 -13.54 8.72 -2.24
N SER A 158 -13.42 9.97 -2.70
CA SER A 158 -14.55 10.77 -3.17
C SER A 158 -15.37 10.10 -4.31
N PRO A 159 -14.76 9.55 -5.38
CA PRO A 159 -15.52 8.86 -6.43
C PRO A 159 -16.21 7.58 -5.94
N ALA A 160 -15.56 6.84 -5.03
CA ALA A 160 -16.12 5.61 -4.47
C ALA A 160 -17.36 5.91 -3.60
N PHE A 161 -17.28 6.95 -2.76
CA PHE A 161 -18.42 7.40 -1.97
C PHE A 161 -19.56 7.95 -2.84
N TYR A 162 -19.25 8.75 -3.85
CA TYR A 162 -20.26 9.26 -4.78
C TYR A 162 -21.02 8.11 -5.47
N LYS A 163 -20.29 7.11 -5.98
CA LYS A 163 -20.90 5.93 -6.61
C LYS A 163 -21.79 5.16 -5.64
N MET A 164 -21.31 4.90 -4.43
CA MET A 164 -22.07 4.17 -3.40
C MET A 164 -23.33 4.93 -2.97
N LEU A 165 -23.25 6.24 -2.82
CA LEU A 165 -24.41 7.09 -2.50
C LEU A 165 -25.44 7.05 -3.63
N LYS A 166 -25.00 7.14 -4.88
CA LYS A 166 -25.89 7.06 -6.06
C LYS A 166 -26.62 5.72 -6.13
N GLU A 167 -25.92 4.61 -5.89
CA GLU A 167 -26.51 3.26 -5.86
C GLU A 167 -27.54 3.13 -4.73
N PHE A 168 -27.21 3.60 -3.53
CA PHE A 168 -28.11 3.56 -2.37
C PHE A 168 -29.40 4.36 -2.58
N LEU A 169 -29.31 5.54 -3.21
CA LEU A 169 -30.50 6.36 -3.51
C LEU A 169 -31.38 5.69 -4.57
N ALA A 170 -30.79 5.05 -5.58
CA ALA A 170 -31.52 4.32 -6.62
C ALA A 170 -32.28 3.10 -6.06
N GLU A 171 -31.69 2.39 -5.10
CA GLU A 171 -32.35 1.26 -4.41
C GLU A 171 -33.55 1.68 -3.57
N ARG A 172 -33.61 2.94 -3.11
CA ARG A 172 -34.73 3.47 -2.32
C ARG A 172 -35.88 4.06 -3.16
N SER A 173 -35.67 4.26 -4.46
CA SER A 173 -36.69 4.79 -5.38
C SER A 173 -37.56 3.72 -6.06
N HIS A 174 -37.36 2.44 -5.70
CA HIS A 174 -38.14 1.29 -6.15
C HIS A 174 -38.78 0.59 -4.95
#